data_AF-A0A3D0NYX8-F1
#
_entry.id   AF-A0A3D0NYX8-F1
#
_cell.length_a   1.000
_cell.length_b   1.000
_cell.length_c   1.000
_cell.angle_alpha   90.00
_cell.angle_beta   90.00
_cell.angle_gamma   90.00
#
_symmetry.space_group_name_H-M   'P 1'
#
loop_
_entity.id
_entity.type
_entity.pdbx_description
1 polymer ?
#
loop_
_entity_poly.entity_id
_entity_poly.type
_entity_poly.pdbx_seq_one_letter_code
_entity_poly.pdbx_strand_id
1 'polypeptide(L)'
;MIITHEFLFERIRGNPAEHLGGYSPKLIHPYFVGYGNALRFHERPQVRGRLGLSEFLDWFRDNCYGGREGYAAFCLLLTDSEEKALELFFEFREIRLKELDATTSFAASSASDLSVGSDHEPISITSLTLHETMRTKTALYFGNDSWLRGMWAMWSGYIWAEKDIGIENSQDAQNFYDFQYWLDNRYKFTTSPNWGKMMEFLGMGVNENAREQFYDHFELFLEGSPPDGQTKRMKEWIAACLADVKERQEKGEL
;
A
#
# COMPACT_ATOMS: atom_id res chain seq x y z
N MET A 1 -3.82 -1.40 25.32
CA MET A 1 -3.46 -0.01 24.95
C MET A 1 -4.56 0.53 24.06
N ILE A 2 -5.03 1.76 24.26
CA ILE A 2 -6.02 2.35 23.35
C ILE A 2 -5.24 2.88 22.14
N ILE A 3 -5.51 2.32 20.96
CA ILE A 3 -4.92 2.81 19.70
C ILE A 3 -5.70 4.03 19.25
N THR A 4 -5.02 5.16 19.03
CA THR A 4 -5.61 6.39 18.50
C THR A 4 -4.94 6.82 17.20
N HIS A 5 -5.57 7.74 16.48
CA HIS A 5 -4.94 8.33 15.29
C HIS A 5 -3.60 8.97 15.64
N GLU A 6 -3.51 9.72 16.74
CA GLU A 6 -2.27 10.35 17.19
C GLU A 6 -1.18 9.31 17.42
N PHE A 7 -1.51 8.20 18.09
CA PHE A 7 -0.56 7.12 18.30
C PHE A 7 -0.06 6.52 16.98
N LEU A 8 -0.95 6.29 16.00
CA LEU A 8 -0.55 5.77 14.69
C LEU A 8 0.35 6.75 13.92
N PHE A 9 0.03 8.05 13.94
CA PHE A 9 0.86 9.06 13.30
C PHE A 9 2.23 9.20 13.95
N GLU A 10 2.31 9.21 15.28
CA GLU A 10 3.60 9.25 16.01
C GLU A 10 4.45 8.00 15.74
N ARG A 11 3.82 6.82 15.70
CA ARG A 11 4.49 5.58 15.31
C ARG A 11 5.07 5.67 13.89
N ILE A 12 4.27 6.13 12.92
CA ILE A 12 4.74 6.31 11.54
C ILE A 12 5.88 7.32 11.49
N ARG A 13 5.78 8.44 12.20
CA ARG A 13 6.84 9.46 12.25
C ARG A 13 8.13 8.93 12.86
N GLY A 14 8.03 8.09 13.91
CA GLY A 14 9.18 7.50 14.58
C GLY A 14 9.94 6.49 13.71
N ASN A 15 9.25 5.73 12.85
CA ASN A 15 9.88 4.81 11.91
C ASN A 15 9.12 4.68 10.56
N PRO A 16 9.21 5.67 9.66
CA PRO A 16 8.45 5.67 8.42
C PRO A 16 8.76 4.46 7.54
N ALA A 17 10.02 4.02 7.50
CA ALA A 17 10.45 2.90 6.68
C ALA A 17 9.80 1.58 7.11
N GLU A 18 9.61 1.35 8.42
CA GLU A 18 8.99 0.13 8.95
C GLU A 18 7.47 0.07 8.68
N HIS A 19 6.79 1.22 8.70
CA HIS A 19 5.34 1.27 8.54
C HIS A 19 4.91 1.50 7.09
N LEU A 20 5.60 2.38 6.37
CA LEU A 20 5.23 2.79 5.01
C LEU A 20 6.12 2.15 3.93
N GLY A 21 7.28 1.61 4.29
CA GLY A 21 8.24 1.05 3.33
C GLY A 21 9.09 2.12 2.63
N GLY A 22 8.97 3.37 3.08
CA GLY A 22 9.70 4.54 2.59
C GLY A 22 9.22 5.81 3.28
N TYR A 23 9.70 6.96 2.81
CA TYR A 23 9.47 8.25 3.47
C TYR A 23 8.44 9.11 2.75
N SER A 24 7.60 8.56 1.87
CA SER A 24 6.71 9.39 1.06
C SER A 24 5.38 9.65 1.76
N PRO A 25 4.90 10.92 1.83
CA PRO A 25 3.58 11.21 2.39
C PRO A 25 2.45 10.52 1.59
N LYS A 26 2.67 10.19 0.31
CA LYS A 26 1.73 9.42 -0.52
C LYS A 26 1.35 8.06 0.09
N LEU A 27 2.17 7.50 0.98
CA LEU A 27 2.00 6.16 1.54
C LEU A 27 1.18 6.13 2.83
N ILE A 28 0.90 7.30 3.43
CA ILE A 28 0.11 7.42 4.64
C ILE A 28 -1.32 6.92 4.40
N HIS A 29 -1.98 7.42 3.36
CA HIS A 29 -3.36 7.01 3.07
C HIS A 29 -3.48 5.49 2.82
N PRO A 30 -2.67 4.87 1.94
CA PRO A 30 -2.66 3.41 1.77
C PRO A 30 -2.47 2.64 3.09
N TYR A 31 -1.55 3.07 3.96
CA TYR A 31 -1.35 2.46 5.27
C TYR A 31 -2.61 2.50 6.14
N PHE A 32 -3.26 3.67 6.24
CA PHE A 32 -4.51 3.80 7.01
C PHE A 32 -5.67 3.01 6.40
N VAL A 33 -5.75 2.89 5.07
CA VAL A 33 -6.73 2.01 4.40
C VAL A 33 -6.52 0.56 4.80
N GLY A 34 -5.28 0.08 4.75
CA GLY A 34 -4.94 -1.28 5.19
C GLY A 34 -5.28 -1.54 6.65
N TYR A 35 -4.90 -0.61 7.52
CA TYR A 35 -5.19 -0.68 8.95
C TYR A 35 -6.70 -0.74 9.23
N GLY A 36 -7.48 0.13 8.59
CA GLY A 36 -8.95 0.15 8.73
C GLY A 36 -9.62 -1.10 8.18
N ASN A 37 -9.11 -1.64 7.06
CA ASN A 37 -9.59 -2.89 6.47
C ASN A 37 -9.38 -4.09 7.41
N ALA A 38 -8.22 -4.19 8.08
CA ALA A 38 -7.99 -5.24 9.08
C ALA A 38 -8.96 -5.14 10.25
N LEU A 39 -9.16 -3.94 10.79
CA LEU A 39 -10.13 -3.74 11.87
C LEU A 39 -11.53 -4.15 11.43
N ARG A 40 -11.94 -3.78 10.21
CA ARG A 40 -13.24 -4.15 9.65
C ARG A 40 -13.36 -5.66 9.43
N PHE A 41 -12.32 -6.31 8.92
CA PHE A 41 -12.26 -7.75 8.71
C PHE A 41 -12.40 -8.54 10.01
N HIS A 42 -11.76 -8.07 11.08
CA HIS A 42 -11.82 -8.68 12.40
C HIS A 42 -12.94 -8.12 13.30
N GLU A 43 -13.93 -7.44 12.72
CA GLU A 43 -15.10 -6.87 13.42
C GLU A 43 -14.72 -5.99 14.63
N ARG A 44 -13.62 -5.26 14.52
CA ARG A 44 -13.12 -4.33 15.54
C ARG A 44 -13.56 -2.89 15.26
N PRO A 45 -13.76 -2.08 16.30
CA PRO A 45 -14.03 -0.65 16.14
C PRO A 45 -12.90 0.06 15.39
N GLN A 46 -13.25 0.99 14.52
CA GLN A 46 -12.29 1.83 13.81
C GLN A 46 -11.52 2.74 14.78
N VAL A 47 -10.28 3.08 14.41
CA VAL A 47 -9.44 3.97 15.21
C VAL A 47 -10.08 5.35 15.31
N ARG A 48 -10.07 5.91 16.51
CA ARG A 48 -10.53 7.29 16.77
C ARG A 48 -9.38 8.14 17.29
N GLY A 49 -9.52 9.45 17.17
CA GLY A 49 -8.54 10.39 17.66
C GLY A 49 -9.13 11.80 17.68
N ARG A 50 -8.30 12.77 18.02
CA ARG A 50 -8.66 14.19 17.98
C ARG A 50 -8.71 14.71 16.55
N LEU A 51 -7.88 14.16 15.68
CA LEU A 51 -7.80 14.53 14.27
C LEU A 51 -7.54 13.28 13.42
N GLY A 52 -8.59 12.76 12.79
CA GLY A 52 -8.48 11.68 11.82
C GLY A 52 -7.78 12.12 10.53
N LEU A 53 -7.39 11.16 9.69
CA LEU A 53 -6.74 11.47 8.41
C LEU A 53 -7.68 12.28 7.50
N SER A 54 -8.92 11.85 7.29
CA SER A 54 -9.85 12.60 6.41
C SER A 54 -10.18 13.98 6.94
N GLU A 55 -10.41 14.14 8.25
CA GLU A 55 -10.64 15.45 8.87
C GLU A 55 -9.46 16.40 8.65
N PHE A 56 -8.23 15.87 8.74
CA PHE A 56 -7.03 16.62 8.38
C PHE A 56 -6.98 16.97 6.89
N LEU A 57 -7.28 16.01 6.01
CA LEU A 57 -7.25 16.24 4.55
C LEU A 57 -8.28 17.27 4.11
N ASP A 58 -9.47 17.26 4.71
CA ASP A 58 -10.52 18.26 4.48
C ASP A 58 -10.04 19.64 4.94
N TRP A 59 -9.52 19.75 6.17
CA TRP A 59 -8.95 21.00 6.66
C TRP A 59 -7.81 21.50 5.75
N PHE A 60 -6.89 20.62 5.35
CA PHE A 60 -5.75 20.97 4.52
C PHE A 60 -6.20 21.48 3.14
N ARG A 61 -7.18 20.82 2.53
CA ARG A 61 -7.77 21.25 1.26
C ARG A 61 -8.35 22.66 1.37
N ASP A 62 -9.08 22.91 2.46
CA ASP A 62 -9.85 24.14 2.62
C ASP A 62 -8.98 25.32 3.10
N ASN A 63 -7.84 25.07 3.76
CA ASN A 63 -6.99 26.11 4.38
C ASN A 63 -5.60 26.26 3.75
N CYS A 64 -5.06 25.22 3.11
CA CYS A 64 -3.69 25.22 2.59
C CYS A 64 -3.65 25.09 1.07
N TYR A 65 -4.27 24.05 0.50
CA TYR A 65 -4.20 23.78 -0.93
C TYR A 65 -5.39 22.96 -1.45
N GLY A 66 -6.27 23.62 -2.20
CA GLY A 66 -7.46 23.01 -2.82
C GLY A 66 -7.24 22.38 -4.21
N GLY A 67 -5.99 22.17 -4.63
CA GLY A 67 -5.70 21.60 -5.94
C GLY A 67 -5.95 20.08 -6.02
N ARG A 68 -6.15 19.58 -7.24
CA ARG A 68 -6.52 18.17 -7.50
C ARG A 68 -5.45 17.16 -7.07
N GLU A 69 -4.20 17.58 -7.02
CA GLU A 69 -3.06 16.70 -6.71
C GLU A 69 -2.96 16.33 -5.22
N GLY A 70 -3.72 17.03 -4.36
CA GLY A 70 -3.79 16.76 -2.93
C GLY A 70 -2.53 17.11 -2.13
N TYR A 71 -2.55 16.79 -0.83
CA TYR A 71 -1.52 17.16 0.12
C TYR A 71 -0.13 16.60 -0.21
N ALA A 72 -0.06 15.34 -0.67
CA ALA A 72 1.21 14.67 -0.86
C ALA A 72 1.99 15.28 -2.03
N ALA A 73 1.31 15.62 -3.12
CA ALA A 73 1.91 16.34 -4.23
C ALA A 73 2.32 17.76 -3.83
N PHE A 74 1.50 18.46 -3.03
CA PHE A 74 1.86 19.77 -2.51
C PHE A 74 3.14 19.74 -1.66
N CYS A 75 3.26 18.77 -0.74
CA CYS A 75 4.46 18.64 0.09
C CYS A 75 5.71 18.32 -0.75
N LEU A 76 5.57 17.44 -1.74
CA LEU A 76 6.65 17.10 -2.68
C LEU A 76 7.05 18.29 -3.58
N LEU A 77 6.12 19.18 -3.91
CA LEU A 77 6.41 20.38 -4.69
C LEU A 77 7.27 21.40 -3.91
N LEU A 78 7.06 21.47 -2.59
CA LEU A 78 7.73 22.45 -1.72
C LEU A 78 9.05 21.97 -1.14
N THR A 79 9.40 20.70 -1.37
CA THR A 79 10.57 20.07 -0.74
C THR A 79 11.45 19.40 -1.79
N ASP A 80 12.71 19.15 -1.44
CA ASP A 80 13.72 18.54 -2.32
C ASP A 80 13.85 17.02 -2.12
N SER A 81 13.11 16.43 -1.17
CA SER A 81 13.12 14.99 -0.90
C SER A 81 11.78 14.50 -0.34
N GLU A 82 11.48 13.20 -0.53
CA GLU A 82 10.29 12.59 0.06
C GLU A 82 10.31 12.68 1.60
N GLU A 83 11.48 12.54 2.22
CA GLU A 83 11.65 12.64 3.68
C GLU A 83 11.23 14.01 4.21
N LYS A 84 11.69 15.09 3.57
CA LYS A 84 11.24 16.44 3.96
C LYS A 84 9.77 16.66 3.63
N ALA A 85 9.24 16.09 2.55
CA ALA A 85 7.82 16.15 2.23
C ALA A 85 6.97 15.48 3.31
N LEU A 86 7.43 14.37 3.88
CA LEU A 86 6.75 13.68 4.97
C LEU A 86 6.82 14.47 6.28
N GLU A 87 7.97 15.05 6.61
CA GLU A 87 8.06 15.94 7.77
C GLU A 87 7.15 17.16 7.62
N LEU A 88 7.09 17.77 6.44
CA LEU A 88 6.18 18.89 6.16
C LEU A 88 4.71 18.49 6.33
N PHE A 89 4.32 17.28 5.96
CA PHE A 89 2.98 16.76 6.27
C PHE A 89 2.72 16.74 7.78
N PHE A 90 3.68 16.25 8.58
CA PHE A 90 3.54 16.23 10.04
C PHE A 90 3.49 17.64 10.64
N GLU A 91 4.25 18.59 10.11
CA GLU A 91 4.19 20.00 10.51
C GLU A 91 2.78 20.59 10.29
N PHE A 92 2.19 20.38 9.12
CA PHE A 92 0.80 20.81 8.87
C PHE A 92 -0.19 20.17 9.84
N ARG A 93 0.00 18.88 10.15
CA ARG A 93 -0.86 18.17 11.09
C ARG A 93 -0.71 18.72 12.51
N GLU A 94 0.50 19.04 12.95
CA GLU A 94 0.76 19.69 14.24
C GLU A 94 0.11 21.06 14.33
N ILE A 95 0.17 21.87 13.27
CA ILE A 95 -0.51 23.17 13.21
C ILE A 95 -2.00 22.97 13.45
N ARG A 96 -2.62 22.01 12.75
CA ARG A 96 -4.04 21.73 12.92
C ARG A 96 -4.37 21.23 14.33
N LEU A 97 -3.55 20.36 14.91
CA LEU A 97 -3.75 19.90 16.28
C LEU A 97 -3.68 21.05 17.30
N LYS A 98 -2.75 22.00 17.12
CA LYS A 98 -2.64 23.20 17.96
C LYS A 98 -3.87 24.12 17.82
N GLU A 99 -4.39 24.30 16.61
CA GLU A 99 -5.65 25.03 16.39
C GLU A 99 -6.84 24.36 17.09
N LEU A 100 -6.91 23.03 17.03
CA LEU A 100 -7.93 22.26 17.73
C LEU A 100 -7.79 22.42 19.23
N ASP A 101 -6.59 22.34 19.82
CA ASP A 101 -6.40 22.58 21.27
C ASP A 101 -6.85 23.98 21.70
N ALA A 102 -6.58 24.99 20.88
CA ALA A 102 -7.06 26.35 21.14
C ALA A 102 -8.60 26.44 21.10
N THR A 103 -9.24 25.70 20.19
CA THR A 103 -10.69 25.73 19.94
C THR A 103 -11.48 24.81 20.89
N THR A 104 -10.94 23.64 21.25
CA THR A 104 -11.56 22.67 22.17
C THR A 104 -11.61 23.20 23.61
N SER A 105 -10.84 24.24 23.94
CA SER A 105 -11.08 25.04 25.15
C SER A 105 -12.46 25.72 25.20
N PHE A 106 -13.18 25.77 24.06
CA PHE A 106 -14.50 26.41 23.92
C PHE A 106 -15.64 25.52 23.40
N ALA A 107 -15.39 24.37 22.76
CA ALA A 107 -16.45 23.43 22.41
C ALA A 107 -15.89 22.03 22.11
N ALA A 108 -16.43 21.01 22.78
CA ALA A 108 -16.18 19.61 22.44
C ALA A 108 -17.11 19.23 21.27
N SER A 109 -16.55 18.94 20.09
CA SER A 109 -17.31 18.31 19.02
C SER A 109 -16.76 16.92 18.69
N SER A 110 -17.68 16.01 18.46
CA SER A 110 -17.51 14.59 18.18
C SER A 110 -16.78 14.37 16.86
N ALA A 111 -15.68 13.60 16.91
CA ALA A 111 -14.97 13.07 15.74
C ALA A 111 -15.93 12.24 14.87
N SER A 112 -15.88 12.44 13.56
CA SER A 112 -16.72 11.73 12.60
C SER A 112 -16.00 10.49 12.07
N ASP A 113 -16.74 9.38 11.99
CA ASP A 113 -16.25 8.07 11.58
C ASP A 113 -15.91 8.05 10.08
N LEU A 114 -14.71 7.58 9.72
CA LEU A 114 -14.53 6.92 8.44
C LEU A 114 -14.98 5.47 8.59
N SER A 115 -16.25 5.22 8.29
CA SER A 115 -16.58 3.99 7.57
C SER A 115 -16.44 4.30 6.09
N VAL A 116 -15.40 3.79 5.43
CA VAL A 116 -15.54 3.47 4.01
C VAL A 116 -16.51 2.28 3.98
N GLY A 117 -17.80 2.60 4.05
CA GLY A 117 -18.88 1.65 3.89
C GLY A 117 -18.86 1.19 2.44
N SER A 118 -18.25 0.04 2.21
CA SER A 118 -18.74 -0.81 1.13
C SER A 118 -19.78 -1.73 1.75
N ASP A 119 -20.96 -1.89 1.17
CA ASP A 119 -21.93 -2.91 1.61
C ASP A 119 -21.46 -4.36 1.35
N HIS A 120 -20.16 -4.55 1.09
CA HIS A 120 -19.53 -5.82 0.83
C HIS A 120 -19.03 -6.43 2.13
N GLU A 121 -19.14 -7.76 2.24
CA GLU A 121 -18.57 -8.51 3.34
C GLU A 121 -17.08 -8.13 3.52
N PRO A 122 -16.60 -8.03 4.77
CA PRO A 122 -15.19 -7.80 5.01
C PRO A 122 -14.37 -8.92 4.34
N ILE A 123 -13.44 -8.54 3.47
CA ILE A 123 -12.52 -9.48 2.80
C ILE A 123 -11.11 -9.33 3.35
N SER A 124 -10.36 -10.43 3.37
CA SER A 124 -8.94 -10.44 3.76
C SER A 124 -8.11 -9.57 2.83
N ILE A 125 -6.93 -9.13 3.28
CA ILE A 125 -6.04 -8.32 2.43
C ILE A 125 -5.48 -9.12 1.26
N THR A 126 -5.24 -10.43 1.44
CA THR A 126 -4.87 -11.33 0.34
C THR A 126 -5.98 -11.38 -0.72
N SER A 127 -7.23 -11.59 -0.31
CA SER A 127 -8.37 -11.65 -1.23
C SER A 127 -8.63 -10.31 -1.92
N LEU A 128 -8.50 -9.19 -1.21
CA LEU A 128 -8.61 -7.84 -1.79
C LEU A 128 -7.53 -7.61 -2.85
N THR A 129 -6.30 -8.07 -2.59
CA THR A 129 -5.17 -7.94 -3.51
C THR A 129 -5.40 -8.72 -4.81
N LEU A 130 -6.02 -9.88 -4.74
CA LEU A 130 -6.34 -10.71 -5.92
C LEU A 130 -7.61 -10.25 -6.65
N HIS A 131 -8.37 -9.30 -6.10
CA HIS A 131 -9.60 -8.84 -6.73
C HIS A 131 -9.30 -8.09 -8.03
N GLU A 132 -10.06 -8.37 -9.09
CA GLU A 132 -9.82 -7.84 -10.44
C GLU A 132 -9.78 -6.30 -10.47
N THR A 133 -10.57 -5.64 -9.62
CA THR A 133 -10.56 -4.17 -9.53
C THR A 133 -9.25 -3.62 -8.97
N MET A 134 -8.57 -4.33 -8.06
CA MET A 134 -7.26 -3.89 -7.55
C MET A 134 -6.16 -4.07 -8.61
N ARG A 135 -6.31 -5.05 -9.51
CA ARG A 135 -5.43 -5.25 -10.66
C ARG A 135 -5.64 -4.22 -11.76
N THR A 136 -6.89 -3.91 -12.10
CA THR A 136 -7.23 -3.09 -13.28
C THR A 136 -7.46 -1.61 -12.96
N LYS A 137 -8.03 -1.29 -11.79
CA LYS A 137 -8.40 0.08 -11.37
C LYS A 137 -7.47 0.59 -10.28
N THR A 138 -6.17 0.47 -10.51
CA THR A 138 -5.09 0.82 -9.58
C THR A 138 -5.19 2.26 -9.04
N ALA A 139 -5.57 3.20 -9.90
CA ALA A 139 -5.75 4.61 -9.58
C ALA A 139 -6.76 4.84 -8.43
N LEU A 140 -7.79 3.99 -8.33
CA LEU A 140 -8.84 4.10 -7.32
C LEU A 140 -8.30 3.86 -5.91
N TYR A 141 -7.25 3.05 -5.77
CA TYR A 141 -6.71 2.64 -4.47
C TYR A 141 -5.48 3.46 -4.07
N PHE A 142 -4.57 3.75 -5.02
CA PHE A 142 -3.23 4.27 -4.71
C PHE A 142 -2.77 5.42 -5.63
N GLY A 143 -3.60 5.90 -6.56
CA GLY A 143 -3.17 6.78 -7.65
C GLY A 143 -2.32 6.06 -8.72
N ASN A 144 -1.89 6.79 -9.75
CA ASN A 144 -1.19 6.19 -10.91
C ASN A 144 0.31 5.94 -10.70
N ASP A 145 0.98 6.70 -9.83
CA ASP A 145 2.44 6.78 -9.82
C ASP A 145 3.14 5.95 -8.73
N SER A 146 2.38 5.31 -7.84
CA SER A 146 2.94 4.68 -6.64
C SER A 146 2.21 3.39 -6.22
N TRP A 147 1.67 2.64 -7.19
CA TRP A 147 0.84 1.46 -6.92
C TRP A 147 1.54 0.41 -6.04
N LEU A 148 2.76 -0.01 -6.37
CA LEU A 148 3.49 -1.04 -5.61
C LEU A 148 3.82 -0.61 -4.19
N ARG A 149 4.36 0.61 -4.03
CA ARG A 149 4.67 1.18 -2.71
C ARG A 149 3.41 1.36 -1.88
N GLY A 150 2.32 1.83 -2.50
CA GLY A 150 1.02 1.98 -1.86
C GLY A 150 0.45 0.63 -1.42
N MET A 151 0.53 -0.39 -2.26
CA MET A 151 0.10 -1.74 -1.93
C MET A 151 0.91 -2.33 -0.77
N TRP A 152 2.24 -2.17 -0.79
CA TRP A 152 3.09 -2.59 0.33
C TRP A 152 2.70 -1.88 1.63
N ALA A 153 2.52 -0.55 1.59
CA ALA A 153 2.12 0.24 2.76
C ALA A 153 0.73 -0.18 3.29
N MET A 154 -0.21 -0.51 2.39
CA MET A 154 -1.53 -1.03 2.75
C MET A 154 -1.43 -2.40 3.46
N TRP A 155 -0.66 -3.34 2.91
CA TRP A 155 -0.42 -4.62 3.57
C TRP A 155 0.25 -4.45 4.94
N SER A 156 1.25 -3.57 5.03
CA SER A 156 1.89 -3.22 6.29
C SER A 156 0.89 -2.70 7.31
N GLY A 157 0.03 -1.74 6.93
CA GLY A 157 -1.02 -1.21 7.79
C GLY A 157 -1.99 -2.29 8.30
N TYR A 158 -2.39 -3.22 7.43
CA TYR A 158 -3.24 -4.34 7.79
C TYR A 158 -2.59 -5.24 8.84
N ILE A 159 -1.33 -5.63 8.64
CA ILE A 159 -0.59 -6.51 9.56
C ILE A 159 -0.31 -5.81 10.90
N TRP A 160 0.01 -4.52 10.87
CA TRP A 160 0.19 -3.75 12.10
C TRP A 160 -1.10 -3.63 12.90
N ALA A 161 -2.26 -3.48 12.23
CA ALA A 161 -3.55 -3.52 12.91
C ALA A 161 -3.80 -4.87 13.58
N GLU A 162 -3.53 -5.98 12.89
CA GLU A 162 -3.65 -7.33 13.46
C GLU A 162 -2.79 -7.50 14.72
N LYS A 163 -1.53 -7.07 14.67
CA LYS A 163 -0.64 -7.07 15.83
C LYS A 163 -1.21 -6.25 17.00
N ASP A 164 -1.73 -5.05 16.71
CA ASP A 164 -2.27 -4.16 17.73
C ASP A 164 -3.54 -4.68 18.40
N ILE A 165 -4.34 -5.49 17.69
CA ILE A 165 -5.54 -6.15 18.23
C ILE A 165 -5.27 -7.57 18.75
N GLY A 166 -4.01 -8.01 18.76
CA GLY A 166 -3.58 -9.30 19.30
C GLY A 166 -3.88 -10.51 18.41
N ILE A 167 -4.08 -10.30 17.11
CA ILE A 167 -4.15 -11.38 16.13
C ILE A 167 -2.71 -11.74 15.72
N GLU A 168 -2.28 -12.91 16.17
CA GLU A 168 -0.99 -13.48 15.83
C GLU A 168 -1.15 -14.57 14.75
N ASN A 169 -0.16 -14.70 13.86
CA ASN A 169 -0.10 -15.75 12.85
C ASN A 169 -1.28 -15.81 11.87
N SER A 170 -1.88 -14.67 11.51
CA SER A 170 -2.89 -14.63 10.43
C SER A 170 -2.29 -15.14 9.12
N GLN A 171 -3.13 -15.74 8.26
CA GLN A 171 -2.69 -16.18 6.93
C GLN A 171 -2.19 -14.99 6.09
N ASP A 172 -2.79 -13.82 6.26
CA ASP A 172 -2.37 -12.58 5.59
C ASP A 172 -0.96 -12.17 6.03
N ALA A 173 -0.68 -12.15 7.33
CA ALA A 173 0.67 -11.84 7.83
C ALA A 173 1.70 -12.88 7.33
N GLN A 174 1.35 -14.17 7.36
CA GLN A 174 2.21 -15.23 6.81
C GLN A 174 2.48 -15.01 5.33
N ASN A 175 1.43 -14.79 4.52
CA ASN A 175 1.56 -14.53 3.08
C ASN A 175 2.50 -13.34 2.79
N PHE A 176 2.40 -12.27 3.57
CA PHE A 176 3.25 -11.09 3.40
C PHE A 176 4.74 -11.39 3.65
N TYR A 177 5.06 -12.13 4.71
CA TYR A 177 6.45 -12.48 5.04
C TYR A 177 7.00 -13.58 4.14
N ASP A 178 6.21 -14.62 3.89
CA ASP A 178 6.61 -15.77 3.09
C ASP A 178 6.75 -15.41 1.61
N PHE A 179 5.95 -14.46 1.10
CA PHE A 179 6.12 -13.97 -0.26
C PHE A 179 7.46 -13.26 -0.46
N GLN A 180 7.89 -12.46 0.53
CA GLN A 180 9.23 -11.85 0.50
C GLN A 180 10.32 -12.93 0.50
N TYR A 181 10.19 -13.93 1.37
CA TYR A 181 11.14 -15.04 1.43
C TYR A 181 11.18 -15.83 0.10
N TRP A 182 10.02 -16.10 -0.49
CA TRP A 182 9.90 -16.76 -1.78
C TRP A 182 10.62 -15.99 -2.90
N LEU A 183 10.46 -14.67 -2.91
CA LEU A 183 11.14 -13.78 -3.85
C LEU A 183 12.65 -13.75 -3.67
N ASP A 184 13.14 -13.70 -2.44
CA ASP A 184 14.58 -13.71 -2.14
C ASP A 184 15.24 -15.02 -2.61
N ASN A 185 14.51 -16.14 -2.54
CA ASN A 185 14.98 -17.43 -3.08
C ASN A 185 14.98 -17.48 -4.60
N ARG A 186 14.02 -16.81 -5.26
CA ARG A 186 13.96 -16.69 -6.72
C ARG A 186 15.06 -15.77 -7.25
N TYR A 187 15.29 -14.65 -6.58
CA TYR A 187 16.16 -13.57 -7.03
C TYR A 187 17.34 -13.35 -6.07
N LYS A 188 18.33 -14.24 -6.15
CA LYS A 188 19.53 -14.24 -5.28
C LYS A 188 20.44 -13.01 -5.40
N PHE A 189 20.15 -12.06 -6.29
CA PHE A 189 20.97 -10.88 -6.51
C PHE A 189 20.60 -9.71 -5.58
N THR A 190 19.49 -9.78 -4.84
CA THR A 190 19.11 -8.74 -3.87
C THR A 190 18.23 -9.31 -2.76
N THR A 191 18.51 -8.90 -1.51
CA THR A 191 17.63 -9.11 -0.37
C THR A 191 16.99 -7.76 -0.03
N SER A 192 15.94 -7.39 -0.76
CA SER A 192 15.16 -6.20 -0.44
C SER A 192 14.13 -6.58 0.63
N PRO A 193 14.04 -5.90 1.78
CA PRO A 193 12.99 -6.19 2.77
C PRO A 193 11.58 -5.76 2.31
N ASN A 194 11.49 -5.16 1.12
CA ASN A 194 10.27 -4.66 0.53
C ASN A 194 10.15 -5.22 -0.90
N TRP A 195 9.24 -6.18 -1.07
CA TRP A 195 8.96 -6.81 -2.36
C TRP A 195 8.46 -5.79 -3.39
N GLY A 196 7.87 -4.67 -2.95
CA GLY A 196 7.47 -3.57 -3.83
C GLY A 196 8.66 -2.97 -4.58
N LYS A 197 9.79 -2.73 -3.89
CA LYS A 197 11.02 -2.25 -4.55
C LYS A 197 11.61 -3.28 -5.52
N MET A 198 11.50 -4.57 -5.18
CA MET A 198 11.94 -5.64 -6.08
C MET A 198 11.09 -5.67 -7.36
N MET A 199 9.77 -5.52 -7.23
CA MET A 199 8.87 -5.49 -8.38
C MET A 199 9.09 -4.25 -9.25
N GLU A 200 9.37 -3.08 -8.66
CA GLU A 200 9.77 -1.88 -9.41
C GLU A 200 11.05 -2.11 -10.23
N PHE A 201 12.04 -2.78 -9.63
CA PHE A 201 13.27 -3.15 -10.32
C PHE A 201 13.01 -4.12 -11.49
N LEU A 202 12.23 -5.19 -11.26
CA LEU A 202 11.87 -6.17 -12.30
C LEU A 202 10.99 -5.56 -13.41
N GLY A 203 10.20 -4.55 -13.07
CA GLY A 203 9.41 -3.76 -14.01
C GLY A 203 10.23 -2.73 -14.80
N MET A 204 11.54 -2.61 -14.55
CA MET A 204 12.44 -1.63 -15.19
C MET A 204 11.95 -0.19 -15.02
N GLY A 205 11.34 0.14 -13.88
CA GLY A 205 10.77 1.45 -13.59
C GLY A 205 9.45 1.77 -14.31
N VAL A 206 8.88 0.82 -15.07
CA VAL A 206 7.56 0.95 -15.69
C VAL A 206 6.51 0.38 -14.75
N ASN A 207 5.65 1.22 -14.19
CA ASN A 207 4.65 0.84 -13.18
C ASN A 207 3.73 -0.30 -13.64
N GLU A 208 3.28 -0.29 -14.89
CA GLU A 208 2.44 -1.35 -15.45
C GLU A 208 3.17 -2.70 -15.49
N ASN A 209 4.42 -2.71 -15.98
CA ASN A 209 5.23 -3.92 -15.98
C ASN A 209 5.47 -4.43 -14.56
N ALA A 210 5.81 -3.53 -13.64
CA ALA A 210 6.05 -3.86 -12.25
C ALA A 210 4.80 -4.46 -11.56
N ARG A 211 3.61 -3.96 -11.91
CA ARG A 211 2.34 -4.52 -11.49
C ARG A 211 2.13 -5.94 -12.03
N GLU A 212 2.32 -6.16 -13.33
CA GLU A 212 2.17 -7.51 -13.89
C GLU A 212 3.23 -8.47 -13.33
N GLN A 213 4.46 -7.99 -13.07
CA GLN A 213 5.46 -8.79 -12.34
C GLN A 213 4.94 -9.18 -10.96
N PHE A 214 4.34 -8.26 -10.20
CA PHE A 214 3.79 -8.61 -8.90
C PHE A 214 2.74 -9.72 -9.00
N TYR A 215 1.74 -9.58 -9.87
CA TYR A 215 0.66 -10.57 -9.98
C TYR A 215 1.18 -11.93 -10.45
N ASP A 216 2.06 -11.96 -11.46
CA ASP A 216 2.69 -13.20 -11.94
C ASP A 216 3.40 -13.96 -10.83
N HIS A 217 4.12 -13.25 -9.95
CA HIS A 217 4.88 -13.87 -8.86
C HIS A 217 3.99 -14.21 -7.65
N PHE A 218 3.04 -13.35 -7.32
CA PHE A 218 2.15 -13.54 -6.17
C PHE A 218 1.18 -14.71 -6.42
N GLU A 219 0.64 -14.84 -7.63
CA GLU A 219 -0.20 -16.00 -8.01
C GLU A 219 0.62 -17.31 -7.93
N LEU A 220 1.85 -17.34 -8.47
CA LEU A 220 2.73 -18.52 -8.35
C LEU A 220 3.01 -18.90 -6.90
N PHE A 221 3.29 -17.90 -6.07
CA PHE A 221 3.53 -18.10 -4.65
C PHE A 221 2.31 -18.73 -3.97
N LEU A 222 1.11 -18.21 -4.21
CA LEU A 222 -0.14 -18.73 -3.64
C LEU A 222 -0.52 -20.12 -4.17
N GLU A 223 -0.12 -20.47 -5.39
CA GLU A 223 -0.26 -21.82 -5.95
C GLU A 223 0.69 -22.84 -5.31
N GLY A 224 1.62 -22.41 -4.44
CA GLY A 224 2.65 -23.26 -3.84
C GLY A 224 3.75 -23.65 -4.84
N SER A 225 3.89 -22.91 -5.94
CA SER A 225 4.95 -23.16 -6.91
C SER A 225 6.32 -22.84 -6.30
N PRO A 226 7.37 -23.62 -6.62
CA PRO A 226 8.71 -23.33 -6.12
C PRO A 226 9.25 -22.03 -6.75
N PRO A 227 10.24 -21.37 -6.11
CA PRO A 227 10.83 -20.11 -6.59
C PRO A 227 11.43 -20.16 -8.00
N ASP A 228 11.74 -21.33 -8.55
CA ASP A 228 12.22 -21.55 -9.92
C ASP A 228 11.10 -21.82 -10.94
N GLY A 229 9.84 -21.79 -10.50
CA GLY A 229 8.67 -22.00 -11.35
C GLY A 229 8.55 -20.98 -12.49
N GLN A 230 8.01 -21.43 -13.63
CA GLN A 230 7.74 -20.55 -14.77
C GLN A 230 6.45 -19.76 -14.54
N THR A 231 6.52 -18.42 -14.69
CA THR A 231 5.32 -17.57 -14.64
C THR A 231 4.38 -17.88 -15.79
N LYS A 232 3.10 -17.58 -15.65
CA LYS A 232 2.10 -17.74 -16.71
C LYS A 232 2.54 -17.06 -18.00
N ARG A 233 2.97 -15.80 -17.92
CA ARG A 233 3.50 -15.04 -19.05
C ARG A 233 4.75 -15.65 -19.67
N MET A 234 5.64 -16.24 -18.87
CA MET A 234 6.81 -16.96 -19.39
C MET A 234 6.40 -18.23 -20.15
N LYS A 235 5.40 -18.97 -19.67
CA LYS A 235 4.82 -20.12 -20.39
C LYS A 235 4.18 -19.67 -21.70
N GLU A 236 3.39 -18.59 -21.68
CA GLU A 236 2.74 -18.02 -22.86
C GLU A 236 3.77 -17.52 -23.90
N TRP A 237 4.84 -16.85 -23.46
CA TRP A 237 5.91 -16.38 -24.33
C TRP A 237 6.67 -17.55 -24.97
N ILE A 238 7.02 -18.59 -24.20
CA ILE A 238 7.67 -19.80 -24.74
C ILE A 238 6.75 -20.47 -25.77
N ALA A 239 5.45 -20.59 -25.47
CA ALA A 239 4.48 -21.17 -26.41
C ALA A 239 4.38 -20.37 -27.72
N ALA A 240 4.37 -19.03 -27.64
CA ALA A 240 4.37 -18.16 -28.81
C ALA A 240 5.65 -18.30 -29.65
N CYS A 241 6.83 -18.35 -29.02
CA CYS A 241 8.09 -18.58 -29.74
C CYS A 241 8.13 -19.96 -30.42
N LEU A 242 7.63 -21.00 -29.76
CA LEU A 242 7.55 -22.34 -30.36
C LEU A 242 6.57 -22.39 -31.53
N ALA A 243 5.45 -21.65 -31.46
CA ALA A 243 4.50 -21.53 -32.55
C ALA A 243 5.10 -20.81 -33.76
N ASP A 244 5.82 -19.71 -33.55
CA ASP A 244 6.53 -18.96 -34.62
C ASP A 244 7.60 -19.83 -35.29
N VAL A 245 8.41 -20.55 -34.51
CA VAL A 245 9.42 -21.48 -35.04
C VAL A 245 8.76 -22.56 -35.91
N LYS A 246 7.64 -23.13 -35.46
CA LYS A 246 6.91 -24.15 -36.23
C LYS A 246 6.36 -23.59 -37.54
N GLU A 247 5.76 -22.40 -37.51
CA GLU A 247 5.23 -21.74 -38.71
C GLU A 247 6.35 -21.46 -39.73
N ARG A 248 7.51 -20.99 -39.27
CA ARG A 248 8.66 -20.72 -40.13
C ARG A 248 9.28 -22.00 -40.72
N GLN A 249 9.27 -23.11 -39.98
CA GLN A 249 9.64 -24.42 -40.50
C GLN A 249 8.67 -24.89 -41.60
N GLU A 250 7.36 -24.72 -41.39
CA GLU A 250 6.35 -25.09 -42.39
C GLU A 250 6.45 -24.25 -43.68
N LYS A 251 6.93 -23.01 -43.58
CA LYS A 251 7.21 -22.11 -44.72
C LYS A 251 8.57 -22.34 -45.38
N GLY A 252 9.44 -23.18 -44.82
CA GLY A 252 10.80 -23.41 -45.31
C GLY A 252 11.75 -22.22 -45.09
N GLU A 253 11.46 -21.37 -44.10
CA GLU A 253 12.24 -20.18 -43.72
C GLU A 253 13.26 -20.47 -42.59
N LEU A 254 13.32 -21.73 -42.14
CA LEU A 254 14.22 -22.28 -41.13
C LEU A 254 14.74 -23.66 -41.54
#